data_AF-A0A7V4MEB6-F1
#
_entry.id   AF-A0A7V4MEB6-F1
#
_cell.length_a   1.000
_cell.length_b   1.000
_cell.length_c   1.000
_cell.angle_alpha   90.00
_cell.angle_beta   90.00
_cell.angle_gamma   90.00
#
_symmetry.space_group_name_H-M   'P 1'
#
loop_
_entity.id
_entity.type
_entity.pdbx_description
1 polymer ?
#
loop_
_entity_poly.entity_id
_entity_poly.type
_entity_poly.pdbx_seq_one_letter_code
_entity_poly.pdbx_strand_id
1 'polypeptide(L)' 'MKAIKVAGWVSFGIGVIIVVLAGISLLTGRNMFGFNHLVNFFHAANSFFLIAVALFLAPFIGNEKRPE' A
#
# COMPACT_ATOMS: atom_id res chain seq x y z
N MET A 1 -14.52 -2.05 13.39
CA MET A 1 -13.11 -1.66 13.69
C MET A 1 -12.08 -2.76 13.41
N LYS A 2 -12.30 -4.02 13.83
CA LYS A 2 -11.33 -5.12 13.57
C LYS A 2 -11.05 -5.35 12.08
N ALA A 3 -12.10 -5.40 11.24
CA ALA A 3 -11.96 -5.59 9.80
C ALA A 3 -11.16 -4.48 9.10
N ILE A 4 -11.36 -3.21 9.50
CA ILE A 4 -10.63 -2.05 8.95
C ILE A 4 -9.15 -2.13 9.28
N LYS A 5 -8.79 -2.47 10.53
CA LYS A 5 -7.38 -2.67 10.90
C LYS A 5 -6.75 -3.82 10.13
N VAL A 6 -7.46 -4.94 9.96
CA VAL A 6 -6.97 -6.09 9.18
C VAL A 6 -6.76 -5.69 7.72
N ALA A 7 -7.72 -5.02 7.09
CA ALA A 7 -7.59 -4.52 5.72
C ALA A 7 -6.40 -3.55 5.58
N GLY A 8 -6.21 -2.63 6.54
CA GLY A 8 -5.07 -1.72 6.54
C GLY A 8 -3.72 -2.44 6.62
N TRP A 9 -3.61 -3.45 7.48
CA TRP A 9 -2.40 -4.28 7.57
C TRP A 9 -2.14 -5.11 6.32
N VAL A 10 -3.19 -5.68 5.70
CA VAL A 10 -3.07 -6.42 4.44
C VAL A 10 -2.61 -5.50 3.31
N SER A 11 -3.22 -4.32 3.17
CA SER A 11 -2.81 -3.33 2.17
C SER A 11 -1.37 -2.86 2.38
N PHE A 12 -0.97 -2.62 3.62
CA PHE A 12 0.43 -2.29 3.95
C PHE A 12 1.39 -3.42 3.55
N GLY A 13 1.05 -4.66 3.91
CA GLY A 13 1.85 -5.84 3.55
C GLY A 13 2.03 -6.00 2.04
N ILE A 14 0.94 -5.84 1.27
CA ILE A 14 1.00 -5.89 -0.19
C ILE A 14 1.89 -4.77 -0.75
N GLY A 15 1.76 -3.54 -0.24
CA GLY A 15 2.62 -2.42 -0.62
C GLY A 15 4.10 -2.73 -0.40
N VAL A 16 4.47 -3.28 0.75
CA VAL A 16 5.85 -3.69 1.06
C VAL A 16 6.34 -4.78 0.10
N ILE A 17 5.54 -5.80 -0.19
CA ILE A 17 5.90 -6.87 -1.13
C ILE A 17 6.18 -6.28 -2.52
N ILE A 18 5.34 -5.35 -2.98
CA ILE A 18 5.54 -4.69 -4.29
C ILE A 18 6.85 -3.87 -4.30
N VAL A 19 7.19 -3.18 -3.20
CA VAL A 19 8.47 -2.45 -3.10
C VAL A 19 9.67 -3.41 -3.16
N VAL A 20 9.60 -4.55 -2.48
CA VAL A 20 10.65 -5.58 -2.53
C VAL A 20 10.79 -6.13 -3.95
N LEU A 21 9.69 -6.44 -4.62
CA LEU A 21 9.69 -6.87 -6.02
C LEU A 21 10.25 -5.79 -6.96
N ALA A 22 9.93 -4.52 -6.72
CA ALA A 22 10.49 -3.40 -7.46
C ALA A 22 12.01 -3.34 -7.30
N GLY A 23 12.52 -3.50 -6.06
CA GLY A 23 13.95 -3.54 -5.76
C GLY A 23 14.67 -4.70 -6.44
N ILE A 24 14.09 -5.90 -6.42
CA ILE A 24 14.63 -7.08 -7.11
C ILE A 24 14.66 -6.86 -8.62
N SER A 25 13.59 -6.29 -9.19
CA SER A 25 13.50 -5.95 -10.62
C SER A 25 14.58 -4.94 -11.02
N LEU A 26 14.81 -3.92 -10.18
CA LEU A 26 15.84 -2.89 -10.37
C LEU A 26 17.26 -3.50 -10.34
N LEU A 27 17.53 -4.40 -9.40
CA LEU A 27 18.83 -5.09 -9.29
C LEU A 27 19.08 -6.09 -10.43
N THR A 28 18.04 -6.74 -10.93
CA THR A 28 18.15 -7.79 -11.96
C THR A 28 18.21 -7.19 -13.38
N GLY A 29 17.79 -5.94 -13.56
CA GLY A 29 17.70 -5.29 -14.88
C GLY A 29 16.76 -6.00 -15.85
N ARG A 30 15.91 -6.90 -15.35
CA ARG A 30 14.95 -7.67 -16.14
C ARG A 30 13.55 -7.16 -15.83
N ASN A 31 12.76 -6.93 -16.87
CA ASN A 31 11.35 -6.58 -16.75
C ASN A 31 10.56 -7.79 -16.21
N MET A 32 10.49 -7.90 -14.88
CA MET A 32 9.66 -8.89 -14.23
C MET A 32 8.19 -8.48 -14.41
N PHE A 33 7.33 -9.44 -14.77
CA PHE A 33 5.87 -9.24 -14.92
C PHE A 33 5.39 -8.27 -16.02
N GLY A 34 6.16 -8.07 -17.10
CA GLY A 34 5.70 -7.27 -18.25
C GLY A 34 5.59 -5.76 -18.00
N PHE A 35 6.02 -5.30 -16.83
CA PHE A 35 6.17 -3.88 -16.55
C PHE A 35 7.47 -3.37 -17.18
N ASN A 36 7.34 -2.60 -18.27
CA ASN A 36 8.48 -1.98 -18.97
C ASN A 36 9.14 -0.86 -18.15
N HIS A 37 8.47 -0.32 -17.14
CA HIS A 37 8.97 0.78 -16.32
C HIS A 37 8.87 0.46 -14.82
N LEU A 38 10.00 0.60 -14.12
CA LEU A 38 10.10 0.55 -12.66
C LEU A 38 9.07 1.44 -11.94
N VAL A 39 8.72 2.56 -12.58
CA VAL A 39 7.73 3.52 -12.07
C VAL A 39 6.36 2.87 -11.83
N ASN A 40 5.97 1.85 -12.60
CA ASN A 40 4.68 1.17 -12.42
C ASN A 40 4.62 0.35 -11.13
N PHE A 41 5.73 -0.25 -10.71
CA PHE A 41 5.79 -0.97 -9.43
C PHE A 41 5.66 0.00 -8.26
N PHE A 42 6.38 1.13 -8.31
CA PHE A 42 6.27 2.16 -7.26
C PHE A 42 4.88 2.81 -7.26
N HIS A 43 4.26 3.00 -8.42
CA HIS A 43 2.89 3.51 -8.51
C HIS A 43 1.88 2.55 -7.87
N ALA A 44 1.99 1.24 -8.16
CA ALA A 44 1.16 0.23 -7.54
C ALA A 44 1.36 0.18 -6.01
N ALA A 45 2.61 0.14 -5.54
CA ALA A 45 2.91 0.17 -4.11
C ALA A 45 2.33 1.40 -3.42
N ASN A 46 2.45 2.58 -4.04
CA ASN A 46 1.95 3.83 -3.50
C ASN A 46 0.43 3.83 -3.33
N SER A 47 -0.32 3.26 -4.28
CA SER A 47 -1.77 3.09 -4.16
C SER A 47 -2.16 2.20 -2.97
N PHE A 48 -1.44 1.10 -2.74
CA PHE A 48 -1.69 0.23 -1.58
C PHE A 48 -1.35 0.91 -0.25
N PHE A 49 -0.28 1.70 -0.19
CA PHE A 49 0.05 2.48 1.00
C PHE A 49 -0.95 3.58 1.29
N LEU A 50 -1.44 4.30 0.28
CA LEU A 50 -2.50 5.29 0.45
C LEU A 50 -3.78 4.66 1.03
N ILE A 51 -4.17 3.49 0.53
CA ILE A 51 -5.32 2.74 1.08
C ILE A 51 -5.06 2.33 2.53
N ALA A 52 -3.87 1.83 2.85
CA ALA A 52 -3.50 1.47 4.21
C ALA A 52 -3.59 2.67 5.17
N VAL A 53 -3.01 3.81 4.78
CA VAL A 53 -3.06 5.06 5.55
C VAL A 53 -4.51 5.50 5.74
N ALA A 54 -5.32 5.54 4.67
CA ALA A 54 -6.73 5.91 4.75
C ALA A 54 -7.52 5.00 5.72
N LEU A 55 -7.28 3.68 5.68
CA LEU A 55 -7.94 2.72 6.58
C LEU A 55 -7.52 2.91 8.05
N PHE A 56 -6.26 3.25 8.31
CA PHE A 56 -5.80 3.54 9.67
C PHE A 56 -6.24 4.91 10.20
N LEU A 57 -6.41 5.91 9.31
CA LEU A 57 -6.85 7.26 9.67
C LEU A 57 -8.37 7.39 9.79
N ALA A 58 -9.14 6.58 9.06
CA ALA A 58 -10.60 6.62 9.05
C ALA A 58 -11.26 6.60 10.44
N PRO A 59 -10.81 5.79 11.42
CA PRO A 59 -11.37 5.83 12.78
C PRO A 59 -11.09 7.12 13.53
N PHE A 60 -9.94 7.77 13.29
CA PHE A 60 -9.59 9.06 13.92
C PHE A 60 -10.44 10.20 13.36
N ILE A 61 -10.58 10.27 12.03
CA ILE A 61 -11.40 11.29 11.35
C ILE A 61 -12.90 11.11 11.68
N GLY A 62 -13.34 9.85 11.85
CA GLY A 62 -14.73 9.54 12.19
C GLY A 62 -15.12 9.90 13.63
N ASN A 63 -14.18 9.84 14.58
CA ASN A 63 -14.44 10.16 15.99
C ASN A 63 -14.54 11.67 16.27
N GLU A 64 -13.86 12.51 15.49
CA GLU A 64 -13.95 13.97 15.62
C GLU A 64 -15.38 14.51 15.37
N LYS A 65 -16.25 13.73 14.70
CA LYS A 65 -17.64 14.10 14.39
C LYS A 65 -18.68 13.67 15.43
N ARG A 66 -18.28 13.04 16.53
CA ARG A 66 -19.20 12.75 17.66
C ARG A 66 -18.67 13.43 18.92
N PRO A 67 -18.96 14.72 19.13
CA PRO A 67 -18.92 15.29 20.46
C PRO A 67 -20.04 14.61 21.26
N GLU A 68 -19.64 13.68 22.12
CA GLU A 68 -20.47 13.20 23.23
C GLU A 68 -20.61 14.28 24.31
#